data_AF-A0A3D9RQT8-F1
#
_entry.id   AF-A0A3D9RQT8-F1
#
_cell.length_a   1.000
_cell.length_b   1.000
_cell.length_c   1.000
_cell.angle_alpha   90.00
_cell.angle_beta   90.00
_cell.angle_gamma   90.00
#
_symmetry.space_group_name_H-M   'P 1'
#
loop_
_entity.id
_entity.type
_entity.pdbx_description
1 polymer ?
#
loop_
_entity_poly.entity_id
_entity_poly.type
_entity_poly.pdbx_seq_one_letter_code
_entity_poly.pdbx_strand_id
1 'polypeptide(L)'
;MSAKLKVSNVKAVRTRSRNARVSNEGMRSGRSQCCNRRDGAVEGIQEAGQDLSNLFCHLRSPENAAKLVRGIRCRNRKLVNSLLGDNCEVVCFFHQGRYACVRIACVFGECCDVRITFDICVSMGNCNNVF
;
A
#
# COMPACT_ATOMS: atom_id res chain seq x y z
N MET A 1 5.44 -14.12 73.73
CA MET A 1 4.08 -13.58 73.98
C MET A 1 3.59 -12.94 72.69
N SER A 2 2.93 -13.72 71.83
CA SER A 2 1.47 -13.81 71.62
C SER A 2 0.89 -12.73 70.71
N ALA A 3 0.33 -13.24 69.60
CA ALA A 3 -0.28 -12.53 68.49
C ALA A 3 -1.54 -11.75 68.86
N LYS A 4 -1.83 -10.68 68.11
CA LYS A 4 -3.19 -10.18 67.89
C LYS A 4 -3.35 -9.75 66.43
N LEU A 5 -3.95 -10.64 65.64
CA LEU A 5 -4.62 -10.31 64.39
C LEU A 5 -5.85 -9.45 64.69
N LYS A 6 -6.02 -8.34 63.97
CA LYS A 6 -7.28 -7.61 63.88
C LYS A 6 -7.62 -7.40 62.41
N VAL A 7 -8.57 -8.20 61.93
CA VAL A 7 -9.26 -7.99 60.66
C VAL A 7 -10.46 -7.08 60.93
N SER A 8 -10.62 -6.01 60.14
CA SER A 8 -11.90 -5.30 60.08
C SER A 8 -12.13 -4.64 58.71
N ASN A 9 -13.10 -5.22 58.00
CA ASN A 9 -14.12 -4.60 57.16
C ASN A 9 -13.74 -3.87 55.86
N VAL A 10 -14.13 -4.56 54.79
CA VAL A 10 -14.47 -4.09 53.45
C VAL A 10 -15.43 -2.90 53.51
N LYS A 11 -15.04 -1.77 52.90
CA LYS A 11 -15.97 -0.79 52.36
C LYS A 11 -15.59 -0.49 50.92
N ALA A 12 -16.35 -1.06 50.01
CA ALA A 12 -16.40 -0.67 48.61
C ALA A 12 -16.84 0.80 48.53
N VAL A 13 -16.00 1.66 47.96
CA VAL A 13 -16.38 3.00 47.54
C VAL A 13 -16.04 3.11 46.05
N ARG A 14 -17.10 3.10 45.24
CA ARG A 14 -17.06 3.45 43.82
C ARG A 14 -16.77 4.94 43.71
N THR A 15 -15.58 5.30 43.24
CA THR A 15 -15.28 6.69 42.87
C THR A 15 -15.07 6.78 41.36
N ARG A 16 -15.94 7.60 40.76
CA ARG A 16 -15.92 8.00 39.34
C ARG A 16 -14.60 8.65 38.95
N SER A 17 -14.21 8.39 37.70
CA SER A 17 -13.63 9.33 36.73
C SER A 17 -12.56 10.30 37.23
N ARG A 18 -11.31 10.05 36.83
CA ARG A 18 -10.47 11.04 36.15
C ARG A 18 -9.33 10.34 35.42
N ASN A 19 -9.27 10.57 34.12
CA ASN A 19 -8.25 10.10 33.21
C ASN A 19 -6.86 10.58 33.65
N ALA A 20 -5.97 9.62 33.91
CA ALA A 20 -4.54 9.81 33.80
C ALA A 20 -3.91 8.46 33.43
N ARG A 21 -3.78 8.21 32.12
CA ARG A 21 -2.87 7.20 31.55
C ARG A 21 -1.86 8.05 30.75
N VAL A 22 -0.69 8.33 31.30
CA VAL A 22 0.51 7.47 31.24
C VAL A 22 0.65 6.88 29.84
N SER A 23 1.41 7.59 29.00
CA SER A 23 1.95 7.09 27.75
C SER A 23 2.79 5.86 28.07
N ASN A 24 2.35 4.70 27.59
CA ASN A 24 3.19 3.53 27.50
C ASN A 24 2.93 2.90 26.14
N GLU A 25 4.03 2.72 25.42
CA GLU A 25 4.05 2.10 24.11
C GLU A 25 3.49 0.67 24.14
N GLY A 26 2.90 0.27 23.03
CA GLY A 26 2.66 -1.15 22.74
C GLY A 26 1.35 -1.70 23.29
N MET A 27 0.24 -1.48 22.58
CA MET A 27 -0.75 -2.53 22.37
C MET A 27 -1.62 -2.22 21.16
N ARG A 28 -1.49 -3.07 20.15
CA ARG A 28 -2.37 -3.25 19.00
C ARG A 28 -3.82 -3.47 19.50
N SER A 29 -4.62 -2.42 19.61
CA SER A 29 -6.09 -2.54 19.63
C SER A 29 -6.72 -1.17 19.40
N GLY A 30 -7.00 -0.89 18.14
CA GLY A 30 -7.72 0.31 17.70
C GLY A 30 -8.32 0.12 16.32
N ARG A 31 -8.68 -1.12 15.93
CA ARG A 31 -9.41 -1.43 14.69
C ARG A 31 -10.92 -1.20 14.89
N SER A 32 -11.31 -0.03 15.36
CA SER A 32 -12.74 0.25 15.55
C SER A 32 -13.08 1.70 15.28
N GLN A 33 -12.76 2.20 14.07
CA GLN A 33 -13.47 3.36 13.53
C GLN A 33 -13.39 3.57 12.01
N CYS A 34 -13.14 2.54 11.21
CA CYS A 34 -13.08 2.67 9.73
C CYS A 34 -14.45 2.60 9.03
N CYS A 35 -15.56 2.83 9.73
CA CYS A 35 -16.91 2.63 9.17
C CYS A 35 -17.75 3.91 9.25
N ASN A 36 -17.23 5.04 8.75
CA ASN A 36 -18.01 6.27 8.65
C ASN A 36 -18.43 6.53 7.19
N ARG A 37 -19.68 6.15 6.89
CA ARG A 37 -20.61 6.68 5.86
C ARG A 37 -20.21 6.66 4.37
N ARG A 38 -18.95 6.44 3.99
CA ARG A 38 -18.53 6.18 2.61
C ARG A 38 -17.80 4.84 2.54
N ASP A 39 -18.08 4.08 1.49
CA ASP A 39 -17.38 2.83 1.22
C ASP A 39 -15.92 3.16 0.89
N GLY A 40 -14.97 2.67 1.69
CA GLY A 40 -13.54 2.93 1.50
C GLY A 40 -13.05 2.48 0.11
N ALA A 41 -13.71 1.51 -0.52
CA ALA A 41 -13.41 1.12 -1.89
C ALA A 41 -13.75 2.23 -2.90
N VAL A 42 -14.78 3.05 -2.67
CA VAL A 42 -15.12 4.17 -3.56
C VAL A 42 -14.02 5.23 -3.52
N GLU A 43 -13.57 5.60 -2.31
CA GLU A 43 -12.48 6.57 -2.14
C GLU A 43 -11.16 5.99 -2.69
N GLY A 44 -10.88 4.71 -2.43
CA GLY A 44 -9.72 4.01 -2.98
C GLY A 44 -9.73 3.93 -4.51
N ILE A 45 -10.88 3.81 -5.18
CA ILE A 45 -10.97 3.85 -6.64
C ILE A 45 -10.67 5.27 -7.17
N GLN A 46 -11.14 6.31 -6.47
CA GLN A 46 -10.85 7.70 -6.85
C GLN A 46 -9.36 8.02 -6.69
N GLU A 47 -8.76 7.61 -5.58
CA GLU A 47 -7.31 7.68 -5.33
C GLU A 47 -6.54 6.93 -6.43
N ALA A 48 -6.92 5.68 -6.70
CA ALA A 48 -6.30 4.87 -7.75
C ALA A 48 -6.36 5.55 -9.12
N GLY A 49 -7.48 6.19 -9.45
CA GLY A 49 -7.64 6.95 -10.69
C GLY A 49 -6.67 8.12 -10.78
N GLN A 50 -6.51 8.88 -9.70
CA GLN A 50 -5.58 10.00 -9.62
C GLN A 50 -4.11 9.54 -9.73
N ASP A 51 -3.73 8.50 -8.99
CA ASP A 51 -2.36 7.98 -8.96
C ASP A 51 -1.95 7.35 -10.30
N LEU A 52 -2.83 6.54 -10.89
CA LEU A 52 -2.58 5.98 -12.22
C LEU A 52 -2.52 7.09 -13.28
N SER A 53 -3.34 8.15 -13.17
CA SER A 53 -3.24 9.31 -14.07
C SER A 53 -1.88 9.99 -13.96
N ASN A 54 -1.38 10.20 -12.73
CA ASN A 54 -0.06 10.77 -12.47
C ASN A 54 1.07 9.88 -13.04
N LEU A 55 0.97 8.56 -12.85
CA LEU A 55 1.90 7.58 -13.42
C LEU A 55 1.95 7.69 -14.95
N PHE A 56 0.79 7.67 -15.62
CA PHE A 56 0.77 7.78 -17.08
C PHE A 56 1.24 9.15 -17.56
N CYS A 57 0.95 10.24 -16.83
CA CYS A 57 1.52 11.56 -17.10
C CYS A 57 3.06 11.55 -17.04
N HIS A 58 3.67 10.90 -16.04
CA HIS A 58 5.12 10.73 -15.94
C HIS A 58 5.70 9.95 -17.13
N LEU A 59 4.98 8.94 -17.60
CA LEU A 59 5.35 8.12 -18.77
C LEU A 59 5.14 8.83 -20.12
N ARG A 60 4.50 10.02 -20.16
CA ARG A 60 4.42 10.84 -21.40
C ARG A 60 5.77 11.43 -21.80
N SER A 61 6.72 11.54 -20.86
CA SER A 61 8.09 11.96 -21.18
C SER A 61 8.76 10.91 -22.09
N PRO A 62 9.34 11.30 -23.24
CA PRO A 62 10.04 10.38 -24.13
C PRO A 62 11.14 9.57 -23.43
N GLU A 63 11.86 10.20 -22.49
CA GLU A 63 12.92 9.57 -21.72
C GLU A 63 12.37 8.43 -20.84
N ASN A 64 11.29 8.70 -20.11
CA ASN A 64 10.68 7.70 -19.21
C ASN A 64 10.00 6.58 -20.01
N ALA A 65 9.34 6.92 -21.11
CA ALA A 65 8.78 5.94 -22.04
C ALA A 65 9.86 5.00 -22.60
N ALA A 66 11.00 5.56 -23.04
CA ALA A 66 12.13 4.77 -23.53
C ALA A 66 12.70 3.84 -22.44
N LYS A 67 12.87 4.34 -21.21
CA LYS A 67 13.30 3.53 -20.06
C LYS A 67 12.30 2.40 -19.77
N LEU A 68 11.00 2.66 -19.82
CA LEU A 68 9.97 1.63 -19.59
C LEU A 68 10.00 0.56 -20.69
N VAL A 69 10.04 0.96 -21.96
CA VAL A 69 10.14 0.03 -23.11
C VAL A 69 11.37 -0.86 -22.97
N ARG A 70 12.53 -0.26 -22.64
CA ARG A 70 13.76 -1.01 -22.38
C ARG A 70 13.59 -1.95 -21.20
N GLY A 71 13.02 -1.47 -20.09
CA GLY A 71 12.73 -2.26 -18.90
C GLY A 71 11.91 -3.51 -19.22
N ILE A 72 10.87 -3.37 -20.04
CA ILE A 72 10.00 -4.48 -20.45
C ILE A 72 10.75 -5.46 -21.36
N ARG A 73 11.39 -4.99 -22.44
CA ARG A 73 12.14 -5.85 -23.37
C ARG A 73 13.29 -6.60 -22.70
N CYS A 74 13.98 -5.96 -21.77
CA CYS A 74 15.09 -6.56 -21.02
C CYS A 74 14.66 -7.34 -19.78
N ARG A 75 13.36 -7.37 -19.44
CA ARG A 75 12.83 -7.93 -18.19
C ARG A 75 13.51 -7.35 -16.94
N ASN A 76 13.89 -6.07 -17.01
CA ASN A 76 14.58 -5.38 -15.92
C ASN A 76 13.57 -4.87 -14.89
N ARG A 77 13.25 -5.73 -13.92
CA ARG A 77 12.33 -5.44 -12.82
C ARG A 77 12.68 -4.15 -12.07
N LYS A 78 13.97 -3.94 -11.77
CA LYS A 78 14.43 -2.78 -10.98
C LYS A 78 14.13 -1.47 -11.72
N LEU A 79 14.44 -1.44 -13.02
CA LEU A 79 14.17 -0.27 -13.85
C LEU A 79 12.68 0.00 -13.98
N VAL A 80 11.86 -1.04 -14.23
CA VAL A 80 10.41 -0.86 -14.31
C VAL A 80 9.87 -0.34 -12.98
N ASN A 81 10.21 -0.98 -11.85
CA ASN A 81 9.76 -0.51 -10.53
C ASN A 81 10.20 0.94 -10.23
N SER A 82 11.39 1.38 -10.65
CA SER A 82 11.82 2.77 -10.45
C SER A 82 11.02 3.82 -11.24
N LEU A 83 10.24 3.38 -12.23
CA LEU A 83 9.33 4.23 -13.00
C LEU A 83 7.88 4.13 -12.52
N LEU A 84 7.59 3.18 -11.63
CA LEU A 84 6.30 3.02 -10.99
C LEU A 84 6.29 3.81 -9.68
N GLY A 85 5.12 4.20 -9.20
CA GLY A 85 4.97 4.75 -7.86
C GLY A 85 5.11 3.67 -6.78
N ASP A 86 5.32 4.09 -5.53
CA ASP A 86 5.54 3.19 -4.38
C ASP A 86 4.38 2.20 -4.14
N ASN A 87 3.19 2.54 -4.62
CA ASN A 87 1.98 1.73 -4.51
C ASN A 87 1.91 0.58 -5.54
N CYS A 88 2.88 0.49 -6.46
CA CYS A 88 2.87 -0.42 -7.59
C CYS A 88 4.12 -1.31 -7.66
N GLU A 89 3.94 -2.55 -8.05
CA GLU A 89 5.03 -3.50 -8.26
C GLU A 89 4.86 -4.32 -9.54
N VAL A 90 5.99 -4.68 -10.16
CA VAL A 90 6.01 -5.71 -11.19
C VAL A 90 5.65 -7.06 -10.57
N VAL A 91 4.67 -7.76 -11.12
CA VAL A 91 4.35 -9.14 -10.77
C VAL A 91 5.23 -10.09 -11.57
N CYS A 92 5.14 -10.03 -12.90
CA CYS A 92 5.91 -10.88 -13.80
C CYS A 92 6.12 -10.24 -15.17
N PHE A 93 7.09 -10.76 -15.91
CA PHE A 93 7.27 -10.50 -17.34
C PHE A 93 6.81 -11.72 -18.13
N PHE A 94 6.16 -11.49 -19.26
CA PHE A 94 5.67 -12.56 -20.13
C PHE A 94 5.68 -12.10 -21.60
N HIS A 95 5.41 -13.02 -22.51
CA HIS A 95 5.24 -12.71 -23.92
C HIS A 95 3.79 -12.96 -24.34
N GLN A 96 3.28 -12.11 -25.23
CA GLN A 96 2.00 -12.29 -25.89
C GLN A 96 2.21 -12.11 -27.39
N GLY A 97 2.42 -13.23 -28.11
CA GLY A 97 2.74 -13.21 -29.53
C GLY A 97 4.03 -12.42 -29.82
N ARG A 98 3.92 -11.31 -30.55
CA ARG A 98 5.03 -10.42 -30.93
C ARG A 98 5.32 -9.30 -29.92
N TYR A 99 4.75 -9.40 -28.72
CA TYR A 99 4.88 -8.38 -27.68
C TYR A 99 5.61 -8.92 -26.45
N ALA A 100 6.51 -8.11 -25.89
CA ALA A 100 7.02 -8.28 -24.53
C ALA A 100 6.09 -7.52 -23.59
N CYS A 101 5.64 -8.18 -22.53
CA CYS A 101 4.67 -7.63 -21.60
C CYS A 101 5.19 -7.68 -20.16
N VAL A 102 4.72 -6.74 -19.35
CA VAL A 102 4.88 -6.75 -17.90
C VAL A 102 3.52 -6.65 -17.24
N ARG A 103 3.25 -7.51 -16.27
CA ARG A 103 2.08 -7.39 -15.38
C ARG A 103 2.47 -6.57 -14.17
N ILE A 104 1.69 -5.53 -13.89
CA ILE A 104 1.87 -4.63 -12.76
C ILE A 104 0.67 -4.79 -11.84
N ALA A 105 0.91 -4.83 -10.53
CA ALA A 105 -0.13 -4.77 -9.52
C ALA A 105 0.08 -3.52 -8.66
N CYS A 106 -0.99 -2.78 -8.42
CA CYS A 106 -1.00 -1.62 -7.53
C CYS A 106 -2.08 -1.79 -6.46
N VAL A 107 -1.85 -1.19 -5.29
CA VAL A 107 -2.75 -1.24 -4.14
C VAL A 107 -3.04 0.18 -3.67
N PHE A 108 -4.30 0.49 -3.40
CA PHE A 108 -4.79 1.83 -3.04
C PHE A 108 -5.79 1.77 -1.88
N GLY A 109 -6.04 2.93 -1.24
CA GLY A 109 -6.93 3.09 -0.10
C GLY A 109 -6.25 2.86 1.26
N GLU A 110 -6.79 3.50 2.31
CA GLU A 110 -6.23 3.49 3.67
C GLU A 110 -6.01 2.07 4.25
N CYS A 111 -6.79 1.08 3.79
CA CYS A 111 -6.68 -0.32 4.22
C CYS A 111 -6.39 -1.30 3.07
N CYS A 112 -5.77 -0.84 1.97
CA CYS A 112 -5.53 -1.67 0.77
C CYS A 112 -6.85 -2.18 0.14
N ASP A 113 -7.91 -1.37 0.21
CA ASP A 113 -9.27 -1.75 -0.18
C ASP A 113 -9.41 -1.99 -1.70
N VAL A 114 -8.47 -1.47 -2.49
CA VAL A 114 -8.48 -1.58 -3.95
C VAL A 114 -7.17 -2.14 -4.45
N ARG A 115 -7.26 -3.19 -5.27
CA ARG A 115 -6.14 -3.74 -6.02
C ARG A 115 -6.42 -3.66 -7.52
N ILE A 116 -5.53 -3.01 -8.26
CA ILE A 116 -5.61 -2.92 -9.72
C ILE A 116 -4.42 -3.67 -10.32
N THR A 117 -4.72 -4.54 -11.28
CA THR A 117 -3.70 -5.22 -12.08
C THR A 117 -3.87 -4.88 -13.54
N PHE A 118 -2.79 -4.51 -14.20
CA PHE A 118 -2.79 -4.21 -15.63
C PHE A 118 -1.51 -4.70 -16.29
N ASP A 119 -1.60 -4.92 -17.60
CA ASP A 119 -0.50 -5.39 -18.41
C ASP A 119 -0.06 -4.25 -19.35
N ILE A 120 1.24 -3.98 -19.43
CA ILE A 120 1.82 -3.12 -20.47
C ILE A 120 2.59 -3.99 -21.44
N CYS A 121 2.16 -3.98 -22.70
CA CYS A 121 2.76 -4.75 -23.78
C CYS A 121 3.41 -3.82 -24.81
N VAL A 122 4.66 -4.09 -25.15
CA VAL A 122 5.42 -3.35 -26.19
C VAL A 122 5.88 -4.32 -27.26
N SER A 123 5.96 -3.86 -28.51
CA SER A 123 6.47 -4.69 -29.59
C SER A 123 7.88 -5.18 -29.26
N MET A 124 8.15 -6.45 -29.59
CA MET A 124 9.49 -7.02 -29.48
C MET A 124 10.49 -6.17 -30.26
N GLY A 125 11.70 -6.08 -29.74
CA GLY A 125 12.77 -5.29 -30.30
C GLY A 125 14.04 -5.46 -29.48
N ASN A 126 15.12 -4.83 -29.93
CA ASN A 126 16.41 -5.01 -29.29
C ASN A 126 16.43 -4.39 -27.88
N CYS A 127 17.09 -5.06 -26.94
CA CYS A 127 17.27 -4.63 -25.55
C CYS A 127 18.26 -3.46 -25.40
N ASN A 128 19.09 -3.24 -26.41
CA ASN A 128 20.25 -2.35 -26.36
C ASN A 128 20.07 -1.03 -27.12
N ASN A 129 18.93 -0.82 -27.80
CA ASN A 129 18.70 0.46 -28.48
C ASN A 129 18.34 1.52 -27.42
N VAL A 130 19.31 2.37 -27.11
CA VAL A 130 19.15 3.60 -26.35
C VAL A 130 18.86 4.69 -27.39
N PHE A 131 17.68 5.30 -27.33
CA PHE A 131 17.39 6.56 -28.02
C PHE A 131 17.87 7.72 -27.14
#